data_AF-A0A3D5BBD4-F1
#
_entry.id   AF-A0A3D5BBD4-F1
#
_cell.length_a   1.000
_cell.length_b   1.000
_cell.length_c   1.000
_cell.angle_alpha   90.00
_cell.angle_beta   90.00
_cell.angle_gamma   90.00
#
_symmetry.space_group_name_H-M   'P 1'
#
loop_
_entity.id
_entity.type
_entity.pdbx_description
1 polymer ?
#
loop_
_entity_poly.entity_id
_entity_poly.type
_entity_poly.pdbx_seq_one_letter_code
_entity_poly.pdbx_strand_id
1 'polypeptide(L)'
;VELALKKIEDQKDLYDSCGISSKRPWIFLVSDGEPTDYGWEQAAKHCIEAQKAKKVIVHAIGTQGANLEKLAKFSILPPKRLVGLKFTEFFLWLSRSVSCVSKAAPHADDLLKDIDAWNEE
;
A
#
# COMPACT_ATOMS: atom_id res chain seq x y z
N VAL A 1 -9.37 -7.04 2.26
CA VAL A 1 -8.96 -5.75 1.64
C VAL A 1 -10.06 -4.70 1.71
N GLU A 2 -11.31 -5.03 1.39
CA GLU A 2 -12.43 -4.08 1.42
C GLU A 2 -12.63 -3.40 2.78
N LEU A 3 -12.50 -4.15 3.88
CA LEU A 3 -12.56 -3.58 5.23
C LEU A 3 -11.51 -2.49 5.45
N ALA A 4 -10.31 -2.64 4.88
CA ALA A 4 -9.24 -1.64 5.01
C ALA A 4 -9.57 -0.36 4.23
N LEU A 5 -10.12 -0.50 3.02
CA LEU A 5 -10.60 0.66 2.23
C LEU A 5 -11.70 1.41 2.97
N LYS A 6 -12.69 0.69 3.52
CA LYS A 6 -13.78 1.29 4.30
C LYS A 6 -13.25 2.05 5.51
N LYS A 7 -12.36 1.44 6.30
CA LYS A 7 -11.76 2.10 7.47
C LYS A 7 -10.99 3.37 7.11
N ILE A 8 -10.34 3.38 5.95
CA ILE A 8 -9.65 4.58 5.46
C ILE A 8 -10.64 5.68 5.09
N GLU A 9 -11.76 5.33 4.46
CA GLU A 9 -12.83 6.28 4.13
C GLU A 9 -13.45 6.85 5.41
N ASP A 10 -13.85 5.99 6.36
CA ASP A 10 -14.40 6.41 7.66
C ASP A 10 -13.44 7.36 8.40
N GLN A 11 -12.13 7.06 8.39
CA GLN A 11 -11.11 7.89 9.04
C GLN A 11 -10.92 9.22 8.31
N LYS A 12 -11.03 9.23 6.98
CA LYS A 12 -10.91 10.45 6.17
C LYS A 12 -12.09 11.38 6.43
N ASP A 13 -13.30 10.84 6.47
CA ASP A 13 -14.52 11.61 6.78
C ASP A 13 -14.42 12.22 8.18
N LEU A 14 -13.85 11.49 9.15
CA LEU A 14 -13.58 12.03 10.48
C LEU A 14 -12.58 13.20 10.43
N TYR A 15 -11.48 13.10 9.69
CA TYR A 15 -10.53 14.20 9.53
C TYR A 15 -11.14 15.42 8.84
N ASP A 16 -11.92 15.19 7.79
CA ASP A 16 -12.61 16.24 7.05
C ASP A 16 -13.64 16.95 7.96
N SER A 17 -14.36 16.21 8.80
CA SER A 17 -15.30 16.78 9.80
C SER A 17 -14.60 17.63 10.87
N CYS A 18 -13.34 17.34 11.17
CA CYS A 18 -12.50 18.10 12.09
C CYS A 18 -11.73 19.25 11.42
N GLY A 19 -11.87 19.42 10.09
CA GLY A 19 -11.12 20.43 9.31
C GLY A 19 -9.62 20.14 9.19
N ILE A 20 -9.19 18.89 9.42
CA ILE A 20 -7.78 18.49 9.39
C ILE A 20 -7.45 18.03 7.98
N SER A 21 -6.46 18.68 7.35
CA SER A 21 -5.98 18.24 6.04
C SER A 21 -5.33 16.85 6.15
N SER A 22 -5.97 15.84 5.57
CA SER A 22 -5.50 14.47 5.58
C SER A 22 -4.46 14.22 4.48
N LYS A 23 -3.34 13.59 4.84
CA LYS A 23 -2.36 13.08 3.86
C LYS A 23 -2.92 11.81 3.21
N ARG A 24 -2.45 11.49 2.00
CA ARG A 24 -2.85 10.25 1.32
C ARG A 24 -2.44 9.03 2.15
N PRO A 25 -3.38 8.19 2.61
CA PRO A 25 -3.09 6.99 3.37
C PRO A 25 -2.42 5.92 2.51
N TRP A 26 -1.61 5.08 3.15
CA TRP A 26 -0.90 3.97 2.52
C TRP A 26 -1.43 2.64 3.04
N ILE A 27 -1.66 1.69 2.12
CA ILE A 27 -1.97 0.31 2.43
C ILE A 27 -0.80 -0.55 1.95
N PHE A 28 -0.20 -1.31 2.86
CA PHE A 28 0.76 -2.36 2.52
C PHE A 28 0.04 -3.70 2.54
N LEU A 29 -0.13 -4.31 1.38
CA LEU A 29 -0.69 -5.65 1.23
C LEU A 29 0.46 -6.64 1.15
N VAL A 30 0.69 -7.40 2.22
CA VAL A 30 1.72 -8.44 2.25
C VAL A 30 1.06 -9.82 2.18
N SER A 31 1.50 -10.68 1.27
CA SER A 31 0.99 -12.05 1.14
C SER A 31 2.08 -13.02 0.74
N ASP A 32 1.99 -14.26 1.22
CA ASP A 32 2.88 -15.40 0.94
C ASP A 32 2.24 -16.46 0.02
N GLY A 33 1.03 -16.20 -0.49
CA GLY A 33 0.27 -17.19 -1.24
C GLY A 33 -0.73 -16.57 -2.23
N GLU A 34 -1.83 -17.28 -2.45
CA GLU A 34 -2.89 -16.87 -3.38
C GLU A 34 -4.15 -16.41 -2.63
N PRO A 35 -4.90 -15.43 -3.17
CA PRO A 35 -6.20 -15.08 -2.63
C PRO A 35 -7.16 -16.26 -2.72
N THR A 36 -7.72 -16.66 -1.58
CA THR A 36 -8.67 -17.78 -1.45
C THR A 36 -10.13 -17.32 -1.36
N ASP A 37 -10.36 -16.02 -1.13
CA ASP A 37 -11.71 -15.46 -0.98
C ASP A 37 -12.48 -15.41 -2.32
N TYR A 38 -13.74 -15.82 -2.30
CA TYR A 38 -14.64 -15.63 -3.45
C TYR A 38 -14.87 -14.12 -3.69
N GLY A 39 -14.67 -13.67 -4.93
CA GLY A 39 -14.88 -12.26 -5.30
C GLY A 39 -13.68 -11.33 -5.06
N TRP A 40 -12.49 -11.87 -4.75
CA TRP A 40 -11.26 -11.07 -4.55
C TRP A 40 -10.93 -10.12 -5.72
N GLU A 41 -11.35 -10.46 -6.95
CA GLU A 41 -11.15 -9.63 -8.13
C GLU A 41 -11.94 -8.31 -8.08
N GLN A 42 -13.12 -8.30 -7.43
CA GLN A 42 -13.90 -7.07 -7.23
C GLN A 42 -13.20 -6.16 -6.21
N ALA A 43 -12.71 -6.74 -5.12
CA ALA A 43 -11.91 -6.01 -4.13
C ALA A 43 -10.64 -5.43 -4.77
N ALA A 44 -9.97 -6.18 -5.64
CA ALA A 44 -8.82 -5.73 -6.41
C ALA A 44 -9.17 -4.53 -7.31
N LYS A 45 -10.30 -4.58 -8.03
CA LYS A 45 -10.79 -3.45 -8.83
C LYS A 45 -11.05 -2.21 -7.98
N HIS A 46 -11.71 -2.36 -6.84
CA HIS A 46 -11.95 -1.25 -5.92
C HIS A 46 -10.65 -0.60 -5.43
N CYS A 47 -9.59 -1.37 -5.17
CA CYS A 47 -8.28 -0.82 -4.84
C CYS A 47 -7.70 0.03 -5.97
N ILE A 48 -7.76 -0.46 -7.21
CA ILE A 48 -7.28 0.27 -8.38
C ILE A 48 -8.05 1.58 -8.55
N GLU A 49 -9.37 1.56 -8.42
CA GLU A 49 -10.20 2.75 -8.53
C GLU A 49 -9.89 3.76 -7.43
N ALA A 50 -9.73 3.31 -6.18
CA ALA A 50 -9.35 4.16 -5.06
C ALA A 50 -7.97 4.80 -5.26
N GLN A 51 -7.01 4.07 -5.82
CA GLN A 51 -5.69 4.63 -6.18
C GLN A 51 -5.77 5.63 -7.32
N LYS A 52 -6.54 5.35 -8.38
CA LYS A 52 -6.76 6.29 -9.50
C LYS A 52 -7.41 7.59 -9.03
N ALA A 53 -8.35 7.49 -8.09
CA ALA A 53 -8.98 8.63 -7.43
C ALA A 53 -8.05 9.38 -6.45
N LYS A 54 -6.77 8.97 -6.34
CA LYS A 54 -5.77 9.52 -5.40
C LYS A 54 -6.25 9.48 -3.94
N LYS A 55 -7.17 8.58 -3.60
CA LYS A 55 -7.68 8.40 -2.23
C LYS A 55 -6.70 7.63 -1.35
N VAL A 56 -5.96 6.69 -1.92
CA VAL A 56 -5.04 5.80 -1.21
C VAL A 56 -3.87 5.41 -2.11
N ILE A 57 -2.75 5.00 -1.52
CA ILE A 57 -1.66 4.34 -2.24
C ILE A 57 -1.57 2.90 -1.71
N VAL A 58 -1.61 1.91 -2.61
CA VAL A 58 -1.53 0.50 -2.26
C VAL A 58 -0.19 -0.04 -2.73
N HIS A 59 0.59 -0.61 -1.81
CA HIS A 59 1.82 -1.34 -2.11
C HIS A 59 1.56 -2.82 -1.91
N ALA A 60 1.56 -3.58 -3.02
CA ALA A 60 1.47 -5.04 -2.98
C ALA A 60 2.88 -5.62 -2.82
N ILE A 61 3.07 -6.48 -1.81
CA ILE A 61 4.34 -7.11 -1.46
C ILE A 61 4.11 -8.61 -1.36
N GLY A 62 4.78 -9.36 -2.21
CA GLY A 62 4.83 -10.82 -2.15
C GLY A 62 6.04 -11.29 -1.35
N THR A 63 5.86 -12.25 -0.45
CA THR A 63 6.97 -13.00 0.14
C THR A 63 7.21 -14.31 -0.63
N GLN A 64 8.09 -15.18 -0.13
CA GLN A 64 8.44 -16.43 -0.80
C GLN A 64 7.20 -17.32 -1.01
N GLY A 65 6.88 -17.60 -2.28
CA GLY A 65 5.70 -18.39 -2.67
C GLY A 65 4.47 -17.59 -3.13
N ALA A 66 4.49 -16.25 -2.99
CA ALA A 66 3.36 -15.42 -3.37
C ALA A 66 3.12 -15.34 -4.89
N ASN A 67 1.84 -15.35 -5.28
CA ASN A 67 1.46 -15.14 -6.67
C ASN A 67 1.46 -13.64 -7.01
N LEU A 68 2.58 -13.16 -7.58
CA LEU A 68 2.77 -11.77 -7.96
C LEU A 68 1.77 -11.32 -9.02
N GLU A 69 1.33 -12.19 -9.94
CA GLU A 69 0.36 -11.85 -10.98
C GLU A 69 -1.01 -11.50 -10.37
N LYS A 70 -1.44 -12.26 -9.36
CA LYS A 70 -2.68 -11.97 -8.62
C LYS A 70 -2.53 -10.74 -7.75
N LEU A 71 -1.38 -10.57 -7.08
CA LEU A 71 -1.07 -9.38 -6.28
C LEU A 71 -1.05 -8.09 -7.11
N ALA A 72 -0.56 -8.16 -8.35
CA ALA A 72 -0.55 -7.03 -9.28
C ALA A 72 -1.95 -6.48 -9.56
N LYS A 73 -3.01 -7.29 -9.47
CA LYS A 73 -4.38 -6.81 -9.68
C LYS A 73 -4.85 -5.84 -8.58
N PHE A 74 -4.23 -5.87 -7.40
CA PHE A 74 -4.62 -5.02 -6.27
C PHE A 74 -3.94 -3.64 -6.28
N SER A 75 -2.94 -3.41 -7.13
CA SER A 75 -2.27 -2.12 -7.20
C SER A 75 -1.95 -1.64 -8.62
N ILE A 76 -1.99 -0.33 -8.81
CA ILE A 76 -1.48 0.32 -10.04
C ILE A 76 0.06 0.21 -10.09
N LEU A 77 0.70 0.13 -8.92
CA LEU A 77 2.14 -0.04 -8.81
C LEU A 77 2.51 -1.51 -8.98
N PRO A 78 3.67 -1.81 -9.59
CA PRO A 78 4.13 -3.18 -9.72
C PRO A 78 4.27 -3.82 -8.33
N PRO A 79 3.81 -5.08 -8.16
CA PRO A 79 3.99 -5.78 -6.91
C PRO A 79 5.49 -6.00 -6.66
N LYS A 80 5.89 -5.86 -5.41
CA LYS A 80 7.28 -6.01 -4.99
C LYS A 80 7.48 -7.38 -4.38
N ARG A 81 8.66 -7.96 -4.57
CA ARG A 81 9.01 -9.21 -3.90
C ARG A 81 9.99 -8.91 -2.79
N LEU A 82 9.67 -9.40 -1.60
CA LEU A 82 10.55 -9.32 -0.46
C LEU A 82 11.60 -10.43 -0.58
N VAL A 83 12.89 -10.05 -0.63
CA VAL A 83 13.99 -11.02 -0.75
C VAL A 83 14.05 -11.86 0.54
N GLY A 84 13.64 -13.13 0.48
CA GLY A 84 13.53 -14.00 1.65
C GLY A 84 12.53 -13.50 2.70
N LEU A 85 12.93 -13.52 3.99
CA LEU A 85 12.14 -13.01 5.13
C LEU A 85 12.74 -11.71 5.70
N LYS A 86 13.25 -10.84 4.85
CA LYS A 86 13.83 -9.52 5.22
C LYS A 86 12.78 -8.50 5.70
N PHE A 87 11.81 -8.92 6.51
CA PHE A 87 10.81 -8.03 7.11
C PHE A 87 11.46 -6.92 7.92
N THR A 88 12.57 -7.23 8.61
CA THR A 88 13.33 -6.24 9.37
C THR A 88 13.82 -5.10 8.48
N GLU A 89 14.40 -5.41 7.32
CA GLU A 89 14.89 -4.38 6.39
C GLU A 89 13.73 -3.59 5.77
N PHE A 90 12.62 -4.28 5.45
CA PHE A 90 11.38 -3.65 5.00
C PHE A 90 10.83 -2.64 6.02
N PHE A 91 10.70 -3.02 7.30
CA PHE A 91 10.19 -2.11 8.34
C PHE A 91 11.18 -1.00 8.69
N LEU A 92 12.49 -1.27 8.66
CA LEU A 92 13.51 -0.25 8.82
C LEU A 92 13.41 0.79 7.69
N TRP A 93 13.29 0.34 6.45
CA TRP A 93 13.04 1.20 5.31
C TRP A 93 11.73 1.99 5.44
N LEU A 94 10.65 1.33 5.86
CA LEU A 94 9.35 1.98 6.05
C LEU A 94 9.41 3.07 7.11
N SER A 95 10.10 2.82 8.23
CA SER A 95 10.26 3.80 9.32
C SER A 95 10.98 5.08 8.85
N ARG A 96 12.01 4.92 8.01
CA ARG A 96 12.75 6.04 7.39
C ARG A 96 11.85 6.79 6.40
N SER A 97 11.11 6.06 5.58
CA SER A 97 10.19 6.61 4.58
C SER A 97 9.04 7.41 5.21
N VAL A 98 8.39 6.86 6.24
CA VAL A 98 7.31 7.54 6.98
C VAL A 98 7.84 8.79 7.68
N SER A 99 9.07 8.75 8.19
CA SER A 99 9.70 9.94 8.80
C SER A 99 9.91 11.08 7.79
N CYS A 100 10.29 10.76 6.55
CA CYS A 100 10.38 11.74 5.47
C CYS A 100 8.99 12.27 5.07
N VAL A 101 8.01 11.39 4.89
CA VAL A 101 6.65 11.78 4.51
C VAL A 101 5.93 12.59 5.58
N SER A 102 6.19 12.31 6.86
CA SER A 102 5.67 13.10 7.98
C SER A 102 6.14 14.56 7.90
N LYS A 103 7.41 14.78 7.54
CA LYS A 103 8.02 16.11 7.38
C LYS A 103 7.65 16.81 6.07
N ALA A 104 7.15 16.07 5.07
CA ALA A 104 6.83 16.60 3.75
C ALA A 104 5.46 17.30 3.70
N ALA A 105 5.34 18.24 2.76
CA ALA A 105 4.09 18.92 2.46
C ALA A 105 3.00 17.91 2.04
N PRO A 106 1.71 18.17 2.33
CA PRO A 106 0.59 17.26 2.06
C PRO A 106 0.39 16.87 0.57
N HIS A 107 1.17 17.44 -0.34
CA HIS A 107 1.14 17.14 -1.78
C HIS A 107 2.54 16.89 -2.38
N ALA A 108 3.57 16.66 -1.56
CA ALA A 108 4.89 16.30 -2.06
C ALA A 108 4.80 14.99 -2.86
N ASP A 109 5.40 15.00 -4.05
CA ASP A 109 5.45 13.84 -4.94
C ASP A 109 6.28 12.70 -4.33
N ASP A 110 5.96 11.48 -4.77
CA ASP A 110 6.30 10.20 -4.15
C ASP A 110 7.71 10.15 -3.53
N LEU A 111 7.76 10.11 -2.19
CA LEU A 111 9.00 10.12 -1.40
C LEU A 111 9.56 8.72 -1.14
N LEU A 112 8.93 7.67 -1.69
CA LEU A 112 9.42 6.30 -1.57
C LEU A 112 10.48 6.00 -2.64
N LYS A 113 11.49 6.86 -2.74
CA LYS A 113 12.48 6.82 -3.84
C LYS A 113 13.57 5.76 -3.67
N ASP A 114 13.58 5.00 -2.58
CA ASP A 114 14.73 4.16 -2.25
C ASP A 114 14.29 2.76 -1.78
N ILE A 115 13.64 2.00 -2.64
CA ILE A 115 13.08 0.67 -2.31
C ILE A 115 14.10 -0.46 -2.55
N ASP A 116 15.31 -0.14 -3.01
CA ASP A 116 16.29 -1.11 -3.50
C ASP A 116 16.81 -2.08 -2.42
N ALA A 117 16.78 -1.68 -1.15
CA ALA A 117 17.40 -2.45 -0.06
C ALA A 117 16.75 -3.82 0.24
N TRP A 118 15.47 -4.02 -0.08
CA TRP A 118 14.71 -5.23 0.30
C TRP A 118 13.88 -5.83 -0.84
N ASN A 119 13.84 -5.17 -1.99
CA ASN A 119 13.07 -5.59 -3.15
C ASN A 119 13.94 -6.45 -4.08
N GLU A 120 13.41 -7.57 -4.54
CA GLU A 120 13.99 -8.36 -5.64
C GLU A 120 13.46 -7.81 -6.96
N GLU A 121 14.34 -7.58 -7.96
CA GLU A 121 13.95 -7.21 -9.33
C GLU A 121 13.19 -8.34 -10.06
#